data_AF-A0A4R4N423-F1
#
_entry.id   AF-A0A4R4N423-F1
#
_cell.length_a   1.000
_cell.length_b   1.000
_cell.length_c   1.000
_cell.angle_alpha   90.00
_cell.angle_beta   90.00
_cell.angle_gamma   90.00
#
_symmetry.space_group_name_H-M   'P 1'
#
loop_
_entity.id
_entity.type
_entity.pdbx_description
1 polymer ?
#
loop_
_entity_poly.entity_id
_entity_poly.type
_entity_poly.pdbx_seq_one_letter_code
_entity_poly.pdbx_strand_id
1 'polypeptide(L)' 'MSAGKHDEDKPLADRRAEAEAPQETDADFADEHTPSATDPPIAEAEAPGGEDEGYSPQTEVP' A
#
# COMPACT_ATOMS: atom_id res chain seq x y z
N MET A 1 31.13 19.19 23.00
CA MET A 1 31.20 17.72 22.83
C MET A 1 30.33 17.40 21.63
N SER A 2 30.90 16.87 20.56
CA SER A 2 30.14 16.57 19.34
C SER A 2 29.16 15.47 19.67
N ALA A 3 27.85 15.75 19.60
CA ALA A 3 26.84 14.70 19.63
C ALA A 3 27.09 13.85 18.37
N GLY A 4 27.79 12.74 18.54
CA GLY A 4 27.93 11.75 17.49
C GLY A 4 26.53 11.23 17.21
N LYS A 5 26.01 11.49 16.00
CA LYS A 5 24.77 10.88 15.55
C LYS A 5 24.99 9.38 15.56
N HIS A 6 24.32 8.68 16.46
CA HIS A 6 24.39 7.23 16.52
C HIS A 6 23.58 6.68 15.33
N ASP A 7 23.94 5.49 14.82
CA ASP A 7 23.21 4.92 13.69
C ASP A 7 21.72 4.69 14.03
N GLU A 8 21.39 4.45 15.30
CA GLU A 8 20.00 4.35 15.77
C GLU A 8 19.18 5.64 15.56
N ASP A 9 19.83 6.80 15.52
CA ASP A 9 19.20 8.10 15.31
C ASP A 9 18.83 8.32 13.83
N LYS A 10 19.36 7.50 12.92
CA LYS A 10 19.08 7.61 11.48
C LYS A 10 17.68 7.04 11.17
N PRO A 11 16.95 7.68 10.23
CA PRO A 11 15.73 7.10 9.67
C PRO A 11 15.97 5.66 9.19
N LEU A 12 14.97 4.81 9.36
CA LEU A 12 15.08 3.39 9.03
C LEU A 12 15.44 3.16 7.54
N ALA A 13 14.94 4.02 6.65
CA ALA A 13 15.25 3.97 5.22
C ALA A 13 16.74 4.21 4.95
N ASP A 14 17.33 5.23 5.57
CA ASP A 14 18.74 5.58 5.41
C ASP A 14 19.66 4.48 5.96
N ARG A 15 19.32 3.90 7.11
CA ARG A 15 20.04 2.74 7.66
C ARG A 15 20.00 1.53 6.73
N ARG A 16 18.85 1.25 6.12
CA ARG A 16 18.69 0.12 5.19
C ARG A 16 19.48 0.34 3.90
N ALA A 17 19.49 1.57 3.39
CA ALA A 17 20.25 1.94 2.20
C ALA A 17 21.76 1.81 2.45
N GLU A 18 22.27 2.29 3.59
CA GLU A 18 23.69 2.16 3.97
C GLU A 18 24.11 0.69 4.21
N ALA A 19 23.20 -0.14 4.71
CA ALA A 19 23.47 -1.57 4.94
C ALA A 19 23.37 -2.43 3.67
N GLU A 20 23.10 -1.82 2.50
CA GLU A 20 22.77 -2.53 1.24
C GLU A 20 21.71 -3.62 1.46
N ALA A 21 20.79 -3.39 2.40
CA ALA A 21 19.75 -4.36 2.70
C ALA A 21 18.87 -4.54 1.45
N PRO A 22 18.48 -5.79 1.10
CA PRO A 22 17.59 -6.04 -0.01
C PRO A 22 16.35 -5.16 0.14
N GLN A 23 16.17 -4.23 -0.78
CA GLN A 23 14.88 -3.60 -0.98
C GLN A 23 14.04 -4.67 -1.65
N GLU A 24 12.84 -4.96 -1.13
CA GLU A 24 11.86 -5.77 -1.85
C GLU A 24 11.56 -5.04 -3.16
N THR A 25 12.23 -5.43 -4.24
CA THR A 25 12.02 -4.90 -5.59
C THR A 25 10.87 -5.58 -6.30
N ASP A 26 10.45 -6.73 -5.77
CA ASP A 26 9.32 -7.49 -6.26
C ASP A 26 8.05 -6.78 -5.79
N ALA A 27 7.62 -5.81 -6.59
CA ALA A 27 6.27 -5.29 -6.54
C ALA A 27 5.30 -6.35 -7.13
N ASP A 28 5.31 -7.57 -6.60
CA ASP A 28 4.34 -8.63 -6.94
C ASP A 28 2.93 -8.31 -6.39
N PHE A 29 2.78 -7.17 -5.70
CA PHE A 29 1.48 -6.62 -5.30
C PHE A 29 0.54 -6.34 -6.47
N ALA A 30 1.07 -6.11 -7.68
CA ALA A 30 0.25 -5.87 -8.87
C ALA A 30 -0.51 -7.13 -9.30
N ASP A 31 0.07 -8.31 -9.09
CA ASP A 31 -0.54 -9.58 -9.46
C ASP A 31 -1.59 -10.02 -8.44
N GLU A 32 -1.51 -9.57 -7.18
CA GLU A 32 -2.51 -9.86 -6.14
C GLU A 32 -3.91 -9.35 -6.48
N HIS A 33 -4.02 -8.29 -7.28
CA HIS A 33 -5.29 -7.70 -7.70
C HIS A 33 -5.70 -8.06 -9.13
N THR A 34 -4.91 -8.89 -9.82
CA THR A 34 -5.23 -9.31 -11.18
C THR A 34 -6.21 -10.48 -11.11
N PRO A 35 -7.44 -10.35 -11.65
CA PRO A 35 -8.40 -11.45 -11.65
C PRO A 35 -7.85 -12.67 -12.40
N SER A 36 -7.98 -13.84 -11.81
CA SER A 36 -7.67 -15.13 -12.41
C SER A 36 -8.81 -15.64 -13.30
N ALA A 37 -8.52 -16.68 -14.10
CA ALA A 37 -9.53 -17.27 -15.00
C ALA A 37 -10.74 -17.88 -14.27
N THR A 38 -10.61 -18.18 -12.98
CA THR A 38 -11.68 -18.71 -12.14
C THR A 38 -12.38 -17.63 -11.32
N ASP A 39 -11.85 -16.41 -11.30
CA ASP A 39 -12.47 -15.33 -10.57
C ASP A 39 -13.71 -14.82 -11.31
N PRO A 40 -14.74 -14.38 -10.57
CA PRO A 40 -15.88 -13.74 -11.18
C PRO A 40 -15.45 -12.47 -11.92
N PRO A 41 -16.17 -12.08 -12.99
CA PRO A 41 -15.88 -10.84 -13.70
C PRO A 41 -16.03 -9.64 -12.77
N ILE A 42 -15.16 -8.64 -12.95
CA ILE A 42 -15.33 -7.33 -12.31
C ILE A 42 -16.69 -6.77 -12.77
N ALA A 43 -17.47 -6.24 -11.82
CA ALA A 43 -18.75 -5.63 -12.11
C ALA A 43 -18.58 -4.41 -13.05
N GLU A 44 -19.57 -4.17 -13.90
CA GLU A 44 -19.60 -2.97 -14.74
C GLU A 44 -19.62 -1.71 -13.87
N ALA A 45 -19.07 -0.59 -14.36
CA ALA A 45 -19.03 0.66 -13.59
C ALA A 45 -20.44 1.18 -13.21
N GLU A 46 -21.46 0.85 -14.01
CA GLU A 46 -22.86 1.22 -13.76
C GLU A 46 -23.61 0.17 -12.91
N ALA A 47 -22.91 -0.86 -12.41
CA ALA A 47 -23.54 -1.86 -11.57
C ALA A 47 -23.86 -1.29 -10.18
N PRO A 48 -25.05 -1.58 -9.63
CA PRO A 48 -25.42 -1.11 -8.31
C PRO A 48 -24.50 -1.67 -7.22
N GLY A 49 -24.14 -0.83 -6.25
CA GLY A 49 -23.23 -1.12 -5.14
C GLY A 49 -21.74 -0.92 -5.44
N GLY A 50 -21.39 -0.32 -6.59
CA GLY A 50 -20.01 0.04 -6.94
C GLY A 50 -19.43 1.15 -6.06
N GLU A 51 -18.10 1.32 -6.12
CA GLU A 51 -17.37 2.35 -5.36
C GLU A 51 -17.89 3.78 -5.68
N ASP A 52 -18.31 3.99 -6.93
CA ASP A 52 -18.91 5.23 -7.45
C ASP A 52 -20.29 5.54 -6.85
N GLU A 53 -21.03 4.53 -6.41
CA GLU A 53 -22.29 4.72 -5.69
C GLU A 53 -22.09 5.09 -4.21
N GLY A 54 -20.83 5.15 -3.78
CA GLY A 54 -20.40 5.80 -2.55
C GLY A 54 -20.80 5.05 -1.28
N TYR A 55 -19.82 4.47 -0.60
CA TYR A 55 -20.00 4.15 0.81
C TYR A 55 -20.18 5.46 1.59
N SER A 56 -21.40 5.76 2.02
CA SER A 56 -21.64 6.81 3.02
C SER A 56 -21.29 6.23 4.39
N PRO A 57 -20.33 6.81 5.13
CA PRO A 57 -19.99 6.35 6.46
C PRO A 57 -21.22 6.41 7.36
N GLN A 58 -21.47 5.33 8.11
CA GLN A 58 -22.58 5.28 9.06
C GLN A 58 -22.48 6.36 10.17
N THR A 59 -21.30 6.97 10.33
CA THR A 59 -21.03 8.06 11.27
C THR A 59 -21.09 9.45 10.63
N GLU A 60 -21.45 9.56 9.35
CA GLU A 60 -21.66 10.86 8.70
C GLU A 60 -22.86 11.54 9.35
N VAL A 61 -22.62 12.70 9.97
CA VAL A 61 -23.67 13.52 10.57
C VAL A 61 -24.06 14.59 9.54
N PRO A 62 -25.36 14.75 9.23
CA PRO A 62 -25.84 15.73 8.25
C PRO A 62 -25.64 17.19 8.69
#